data_AF-A0AA35YYM3-F1
#
_entry.id   AF-A0AA35YYM3-F1
#
_cell.length_a   1.000
_cell.length_b   1.000
_cell.length_c   1.000
_cell.angle_alpha   90.00
_cell.angle_beta   90.00
_cell.angle_gamma   90.00
#
_symmetry.space_group_name_H-M   'P 1'
#
loop_
_entity.id
_entity.type
_entity.pdbx_description
1 polymer ?
#
loop_
_entity_poly.entity_id
_entity_poly.type
_entity_poly.pdbx_seq_one_letter_code
_entity_poly.pdbx_strand_id
1 'polypeptide(L)'
;MQKQRSVFVDDPRVVLIKLADRLHNMRTIYALPSGKAKAVAQDTLVIWCSLASRLGHWALKAELEDLCFAVLQPQIFQQMRSDLASLWTPSNSSSRVGNLRRLSAKSSSNPEYEASTEDVVVSMKDLLQAVIPFDLLLDRRKRFGHQLMASLTITLSIQSQADISAWSRKLTLGSLNKNAEHA
;
A
#
# COMPACT_ATOMS: atom_id res chain seq x y z
N MET A 1 11.68 35.20 30.33
CA MET A 1 11.13 34.50 29.15
C MET A 1 11.99 33.28 28.86
N GLN A 2 11.59 32.09 29.33
CA GLN A 2 12.33 30.87 29.03
C GLN A 2 11.90 30.33 27.66
N LYS A 3 12.84 30.36 26.72
CA LYS A 3 12.75 29.70 25.42
C LYS A 3 12.84 28.20 25.65
N GLN A 4 11.70 27.53 25.82
CA GLN A 4 11.60 26.08 25.71
C GLN A 4 11.87 25.71 24.24
N ARG A 5 13.16 25.60 23.89
CA ARG A 5 13.57 24.96 22.66
C ARG A 5 13.27 23.48 22.83
N SER A 6 12.36 22.97 22.03
CA SER A 6 11.97 21.57 21.98
C SER A 6 13.20 20.66 21.92
N VAL A 7 13.49 19.94 23.02
CA VAL A 7 14.56 18.93 23.10
C VAL A 7 14.09 17.58 22.53
N PHE A 8 12.79 17.44 22.20
CA PHE A 8 12.19 16.19 21.72
C PHE A 8 12.11 16.07 20.18
N VAL A 9 12.39 17.14 19.44
CA VAL A 9 12.10 17.22 17.98
C VAL A 9 13.27 16.78 17.09
N ASP A 10 14.43 16.43 17.66
CA ASP A 10 15.63 16.23 16.84
C ASP A 10 15.72 14.88 16.12
N ASP A 11 15.04 13.82 16.59
CA ASP A 11 15.09 12.52 15.90
C ASP A 11 13.75 12.13 15.24
N PRO A 12 13.68 12.09 13.89
CA PRO A 12 12.47 11.67 13.18
C PRO A 12 12.03 10.23 13.49
N ARG A 13 12.92 9.38 14.01
CA ARG A 13 12.60 8.01 14.42
C ARG A 13 11.60 7.97 15.58
N VAL A 14 11.71 8.93 16.50
CA VAL A 14 10.81 9.00 17.66
C VAL A 14 9.38 9.32 17.23
N VAL A 15 9.23 10.17 16.20
CA VAL A 15 7.92 10.49 15.60
C VAL A 15 7.34 9.26 14.92
N LEU A 16 8.15 8.48 14.19
CA LEU A 16 7.71 7.23 13.55
C LEU A 16 7.21 6.20 14.56
N ILE A 17 7.90 6.03 15.69
CA ILE A 17 7.46 5.12 16.76
C ILE A 17 6.09 5.56 17.31
N LYS A 18 5.90 6.86 17.56
CA LYS A 18 4.60 7.40 18.01
C LYS A 18 3.50 7.26 16.96
N LEU A 19 3.85 7.36 15.68
CA LEU A 19 2.93 7.17 14.57
C LEU A 19 2.43 5.71 14.52
N ALA A 20 3.34 4.75 14.71
CA ALA A 20 3.03 3.33 14.78
C ALA A 20 2.16 2.99 16.00
N ASP A 21 2.48 3.55 17.17
CA ASP A 21 1.65 3.44 18.37
C ASP A 21 0.25 4.01 18.14
N ARG A 22 0.15 5.20 17.53
CA ARG A 22 -1.15 5.81 17.19
C ARG A 22 -1.97 4.94 16.25
N LEU A 23 -1.35 4.34 15.23
CA LEU A 23 -2.03 3.42 14.34
C LEU A 23 -2.57 2.20 15.09
N HIS A 24 -1.77 1.60 15.96
CA HIS A 24 -2.23 0.50 16.80
C HIS A 24 -3.43 0.91 17.67
N ASN A 25 -3.37 2.11 18.28
CA ASN A 25 -4.47 2.66 19.07
C ASN A 25 -5.74 2.86 18.22
N MET A 26 -5.63 3.27 16.95
CA MET A 26 -6.77 3.36 16.05
C MET A 26 -7.36 1.99 15.70
N ARG A 27 -6.54 0.94 15.55
CA ARG A 27 -7.02 -0.43 15.31
C ARG A 27 -7.83 -0.99 16.48
N THR A 28 -7.58 -0.51 17.71
CA THR A 28 -8.23 -0.97 18.95
C THR A 28 -9.22 0.04 19.54
N ILE A 29 -9.56 1.09 18.80
CA ILE A 29 -10.39 2.22 19.29
C ILE A 29 -11.82 1.81 19.66
N TYR A 30 -12.29 0.65 19.19
CA TYR A 30 -13.59 0.06 19.56
C TYR A 30 -13.74 -0.22 21.06
N ALA A 31 -12.63 -0.29 21.81
CA ALA A 31 -12.67 -0.44 23.27
C ALA A 31 -13.07 0.86 24.00
N LEU A 32 -13.04 2.02 23.32
CA LEU A 32 -13.42 3.31 23.89
C LEU A 32 -14.91 3.62 23.68
N PRO A 33 -15.53 4.42 24.57
CA PRO A 33 -16.87 4.95 24.33
C PRO A 33 -16.94 5.77 23.03
N SER A 34 -18.05 5.66 22.29
CA SER A 34 -18.27 6.29 20.97
C SER A 34 -17.86 7.77 20.91
N GLY A 35 -18.22 8.58 21.91
CA GLY A 35 -17.85 10.00 21.93
C GLY A 35 -16.34 10.25 22.01
N LYS A 36 -15.62 9.47 22.81
CA LYS A 36 -14.15 9.55 22.91
C LYS A 36 -13.48 9.01 21.66
N ALA A 37 -13.99 7.91 21.10
CA ALA A 37 -13.50 7.33 19.86
C ALA A 37 -13.56 8.33 18.70
N LYS A 38 -14.69 9.04 18.54
CA LYS A 38 -14.84 10.08 17.51
C LYS A 38 -13.87 11.25 17.69
N ALA A 39 -13.70 11.74 18.93
CA ALA A 39 -12.74 12.79 19.21
C ALA A 39 -11.30 12.37 18.85
N VAL A 40 -10.89 11.18 19.26
CA VAL A 40 -9.56 10.63 18.94
C VAL A 40 -9.39 10.43 17.43
N ALA A 41 -10.41 9.96 16.72
CA ALA A 41 -10.37 9.82 15.26
C ALA A 41 -10.21 11.18 14.56
N GLN A 42 -10.91 12.22 15.04
CA GLN A 42 -10.80 13.57 14.49
C GLN A 42 -9.39 14.15 14.68
N ASP A 43 -8.83 14.04 15.88
CA ASP A 43 -7.45 14.46 16.17
C ASP A 43 -6.43 13.67 15.34
N THR A 44 -6.68 12.38 15.16
CA THR A 44 -5.85 11.48 14.33
C THR A 44 -5.82 11.93 12.89
N LEU A 45 -6.98 12.25 12.32
CA LEU A 45 -7.09 12.71 10.95
C LEU A 45 -6.36 14.04 10.73
N VAL A 46 -6.53 15.02 11.63
CA VAL A 46 -5.92 16.35 11.46
C VAL A 46 -4.40 16.31 11.70
N ILE A 47 -3.98 15.70 12.79
CA ILE A 47 -2.58 15.78 13.26
C ILE A 47 -1.74 14.65 12.66
N TRP A 48 -2.19 13.41 12.78
CA TRP A 48 -1.35 12.25 12.51
C TRP A 48 -1.29 11.90 11.02
N CYS A 49 -2.40 12.04 10.28
CA CYS A 49 -2.38 11.84 8.83
C CYS A 49 -1.51 12.90 8.12
N SER A 50 -1.55 14.16 8.59
CA SER A 50 -0.68 15.22 8.06
C SER A 50 0.80 15.02 8.41
N LEU A 51 1.11 14.43 9.57
CA LEU A 51 2.47 14.01 9.91
C LEU A 51 2.95 12.84 9.04
N ALA A 52 2.13 11.80 8.84
CA ALA A 52 2.46 10.67 7.97
C ALA A 52 2.73 11.11 6.53
N SER A 53 1.94 12.06 6.01
CA SER A 53 2.15 12.67 4.69
C SER A 53 3.49 13.40 4.60
N ARG A 54 3.83 14.22 5.60
CA ARG A 54 5.11 14.95 5.64
C ARG A 54 6.33 14.03 5.74
N LEU A 55 6.18 12.86 6.38
CA LEU A 55 7.23 11.84 6.47
C LEU A 55 7.31 10.93 5.24
N GLY A 56 6.47 11.14 4.22
CA GLY A 56 6.46 10.33 2.99
C GLY A 56 5.90 8.91 3.16
N HIS A 57 5.25 8.61 4.29
CA HIS A 57 4.69 7.30 4.59
C HIS A 57 3.21 7.22 4.15
N TRP A 58 3.00 7.22 2.83
CA TRP A 58 1.66 7.24 2.24
C TRP A 58 0.79 6.02 2.57
N ALA A 59 1.39 4.83 2.67
CA ALA A 59 0.67 3.61 3.03
C ALA A 59 0.09 3.69 4.45
N LEU A 60 0.85 4.27 5.38
CA LEU A 60 0.42 4.45 6.76
C LEU A 60 -0.62 5.56 6.88
N LYS A 61 -0.43 6.67 6.14
CA LYS A 61 -1.45 7.72 6.00
C LYS A 61 -2.80 7.14 5.55
N ALA A 62 -2.79 6.35 4.47
CA ALA A 62 -3.99 5.75 3.93
C ALA A 62 -4.72 4.88 4.97
N GLU A 63 -3.99 4.01 5.67
CA GLU A 63 -4.60 3.18 6.73
C GLU A 63 -5.16 4.03 7.88
N LEU A 64 -4.45 5.06 8.35
CA LEU A 64 -4.96 5.96 9.38
C LEU A 64 -6.23 6.68 8.92
N GLU A 65 -6.27 7.15 7.67
CA GLU A 65 -7.43 7.83 7.10
C GLU A 65 -8.64 6.90 7.02
N ASP A 66 -8.44 5.67 6.54
CA ASP A 66 -9.50 4.66 6.46
C ASP A 66 -10.04 4.27 7.86
N LEU A 67 -9.16 4.10 8.85
CA LEU A 67 -9.57 3.82 10.24
C LEU A 67 -10.34 5.00 10.85
N CYS A 68 -9.89 6.24 10.63
CA CYS A 68 -10.60 7.42 11.11
C CYS A 68 -11.99 7.52 10.45
N PHE A 69 -12.07 7.23 9.16
CA PHE A 69 -13.32 7.30 8.40
C PHE A 69 -14.32 6.23 8.86
N ALA A 70 -13.86 5.01 9.13
CA ALA A 70 -14.68 3.95 9.70
C ALA A 70 -15.30 4.32 11.06
N VAL A 71 -14.60 5.13 11.87
CA VAL A 71 -15.09 5.60 13.19
C VAL A 71 -16.02 6.80 13.08
N LEU A 72 -15.68 7.77 12.23
CA LEU A 72 -16.43 9.02 12.10
C LEU A 72 -17.75 8.81 11.34
N GLN A 73 -17.74 8.00 10.27
CA GLN A 73 -18.86 7.80 9.36
C GLN A 73 -19.03 6.32 8.98
N PRO A 74 -19.50 5.47 9.91
CA PRO A 74 -19.55 4.02 9.71
C PRO A 74 -20.45 3.57 8.56
N GLN A 75 -21.62 4.21 8.33
CA GLN A 75 -22.48 3.75 7.23
C GLN A 75 -21.92 4.11 5.86
N ILE A 76 -21.31 5.30 5.71
CA ILE A 76 -20.70 5.67 4.42
C ILE A 76 -19.57 4.70 4.10
N PHE A 77 -18.75 4.35 5.10
CA PHE A 77 -17.66 3.40 4.91
C PHE A 77 -18.17 2.02 4.45
N GLN A 78 -19.27 1.52 5.01
CA GLN A 78 -19.87 0.26 4.58
C GLN A 78 -20.34 0.31 3.13
N GLN A 79 -21.04 1.38 2.75
CA GLN A 79 -21.54 1.57 1.39
C GLN A 79 -20.40 1.67 0.37
N MET A 80 -19.36 2.46 0.67
CA MET A 80 -18.18 2.52 -0.20
C MET A 80 -17.54 1.15 -0.38
N ARG A 81 -17.48 0.34 0.69
CA ARG A 81 -16.90 -1.00 0.62
C ARG A 81 -17.76 -1.97 -0.20
N SER A 82 -19.09 -1.91 -0.08
CA SER A 82 -19.98 -2.71 -0.94
C SER A 82 -19.87 -2.32 -2.40
N ASP A 83 -19.78 -1.02 -2.67
CA ASP A 83 -19.63 -0.49 -4.03
C ASP A 83 -18.32 -0.96 -4.64
N LEU A 84 -17.20 -0.82 -3.92
CA LEU A 84 -15.90 -1.30 -4.36
C LEU A 84 -15.88 -2.82 -4.60
N ALA A 85 -16.53 -3.60 -3.73
CA ALA A 85 -16.64 -5.04 -3.90
C ALA A 85 -17.40 -5.39 -5.20
N SER A 86 -18.49 -4.69 -5.49
CA SER A 86 -19.28 -4.88 -6.72
C SER A 86 -18.51 -4.51 -7.99
N LEU A 87 -17.60 -3.53 -7.89
CA LEU A 87 -16.74 -3.12 -9.00
C LEU A 87 -15.59 -4.11 -9.24
N TRP A 88 -15.06 -4.70 -8.17
CA TRP A 88 -13.92 -5.62 -8.25
C TRP A 88 -14.33 -7.05 -8.62
N THR A 89 -15.58 -7.48 -8.41
CA THR A 89 -16.04 -8.79 -8.87
C THR A 89 -15.95 -8.89 -10.40
N PRO A 90 -15.11 -9.79 -10.96
CA PRO A 90 -14.83 -9.87 -12.40
C PRO A 90 -15.98 -10.44 -13.25
N SER A 91 -17.22 -10.39 -12.75
CA SER A 91 -18.37 -11.05 -13.37
C SER A 91 -18.97 -10.30 -14.58
N ASN A 92 -18.51 -9.09 -14.93
CA ASN A 92 -19.03 -8.35 -16.09
C ASN A 92 -18.05 -7.31 -16.68
N SER A 93 -16.74 -7.56 -16.61
CA SER A 93 -15.70 -6.57 -16.99
C SER A 93 -15.61 -6.28 -18.50
N SER A 94 -16.22 -7.11 -19.36
CA SER A 94 -16.10 -6.98 -20.82
C SER A 94 -16.99 -5.91 -21.45
N SER A 95 -18.00 -5.37 -20.75
CA SER A 95 -19.05 -4.53 -21.35
C SER A 95 -18.96 -3.03 -21.02
N ARG A 96 -18.06 -2.57 -20.15
CA ARG A 96 -18.12 -1.22 -19.55
C ARG A 96 -17.02 -0.23 -19.92
N VAL A 97 -15.98 -0.67 -20.65
CA VAL A 97 -14.87 0.22 -21.06
C VAL A 97 -15.37 1.38 -21.96
N GLY A 98 -16.53 1.25 -22.60
CA GLY A 98 -17.10 2.29 -23.48
C GLY A 98 -17.74 3.52 -22.79
N ASN A 99 -18.16 3.43 -21.52
CA ASN A 99 -19.07 4.44 -20.94
C ASN A 99 -18.50 5.28 -19.77
N LEU A 100 -17.22 5.13 -19.42
CA LEU A 100 -16.64 5.80 -18.25
C LEU A 100 -16.62 7.34 -18.37
N ARG A 101 -16.68 7.89 -19.59
CA ARG A 101 -16.65 9.34 -19.83
C ARG A 101 -17.97 10.05 -19.50
N ARG A 102 -19.10 9.33 -19.36
CA ARG A 102 -20.43 9.94 -19.15
C ARG A 102 -20.80 10.09 -17.66
N LEU A 103 -20.08 9.42 -16.76
CA LEU A 103 -20.37 9.43 -15.31
C LEU A 103 -19.77 10.66 -14.60
N SER A 104 -18.74 11.31 -15.17
CA SER A 104 -18.11 12.49 -14.57
C SER A 104 -19.00 13.73 -14.58
N ALA A 105 -20.05 13.78 -15.41
CA ALA A 105 -20.95 14.94 -15.50
C ALA A 105 -22.09 14.92 -14.45
N LYS A 106 -22.25 13.84 -13.67
CA LYS A 106 -23.33 13.67 -12.69
C LYS A 106 -22.86 13.76 -11.23
N SER A 107 -21.64 14.23 -10.98
CA SER A 107 -21.06 14.29 -9.62
C SER A 107 -21.13 15.67 -8.94
N SER A 108 -21.72 16.70 -9.56
CA SER A 108 -21.91 18.02 -8.92
C SER A 108 -23.14 18.12 -8.01
N SER A 109 -23.94 17.05 -7.86
CA SER A 109 -24.95 17.00 -6.80
C SER A 109 -24.29 16.40 -5.56
N ASN A 110 -24.21 17.18 -4.48
CA ASN A 110 -23.95 16.67 -3.14
C ASN A 110 -24.78 15.39 -2.96
N PRO A 111 -24.17 14.22 -2.67
CA PRO A 111 -24.95 13.04 -2.38
C PRO A 111 -25.70 13.31 -1.09
N GLU A 112 -26.99 13.59 -1.22
CA GLU A 112 -27.93 13.67 -0.13
C GLU A 112 -27.96 12.28 0.50
N TYR A 113 -27.36 12.20 1.69
CA TYR A 113 -27.12 10.99 2.44
C TYR A 113 -28.45 10.55 3.07
N GLU A 114 -29.31 9.96 2.27
CA GLU A 114 -30.48 9.23 2.74
C GLU A 114 -29.98 7.95 3.42
N ALA A 115 -29.96 7.99 4.75
CA ALA A 115 -29.67 6.84 5.58
C ALA A 115 -30.80 5.81 5.42
N SER A 116 -30.65 4.91 4.45
CA SER A 116 -31.44 3.68 4.43
C SER A 116 -31.05 2.86 5.67
N THR A 117 -31.89 2.99 6.69
CA THR A 117 -31.82 2.36 8.01
C THR A 117 -32.12 0.86 7.89
N GLU A 118 -31.32 0.12 7.13
CA GLU A 118 -31.24 -1.32 7.29
C GLU A 118 -30.31 -1.55 8.48
N ASP A 119 -30.90 -1.72 9.67
CA ASP A 119 -30.25 -1.88 10.97
C ASP A 119 -29.43 -3.17 11.09
N VAL A 120 -28.48 -3.40 10.17
CA VAL A 120 -27.38 -4.31 10.46
C VAL A 120 -26.51 -3.59 11.47
N VAL A 121 -26.61 -3.99 12.74
CA VAL A 121 -25.71 -3.55 13.81
C VAL A 121 -24.31 -4.07 13.48
N VAL A 122 -23.61 -3.38 12.59
CA VAL A 122 -22.24 -3.73 12.24
C VAL A 122 -21.36 -3.30 13.39
N SER A 123 -20.70 -4.27 14.01
CA SER A 123 -19.78 -4.01 15.10
C SER A 123 -18.65 -3.11 14.60
N MET A 124 -18.31 -2.05 15.36
CA MET A 124 -17.17 -1.17 15.06
C MET A 124 -15.89 -1.97 14.81
N LYS A 125 -15.73 -3.09 15.53
CA LYS A 125 -14.61 -4.02 15.34
C LYS A 125 -14.54 -4.56 13.91
N ASP A 126 -15.67 -4.92 13.31
CA ASP A 126 -15.74 -5.49 11.97
C ASP A 126 -15.40 -4.45 10.90
N LEU A 127 -15.79 -3.19 11.12
CA LEU A 127 -15.41 -2.07 10.26
C LEU A 127 -13.91 -1.81 10.30
N LEU A 128 -13.32 -1.82 11.50
CA LEU A 128 -11.88 -1.59 11.66
C LEU A 128 -11.05 -2.74 11.10
N GLN A 129 -11.51 -3.99 11.24
CA GLN A 129 -10.84 -5.17 10.68
C GLN A 129 -10.96 -5.26 9.16
N ALA A 130 -11.95 -4.58 8.56
CA ALA A 130 -12.09 -4.50 7.11
C ALA A 130 -11.07 -3.56 6.45
N VAL A 131 -10.42 -2.68 7.22
CA VAL A 131 -9.40 -1.76 6.70
C VAL A 131 -8.15 -2.56 6.32
N ILE A 132 -7.59 -2.25 5.15
CA ILE A 132 -6.41 -2.93 4.62
C ILE A 132 -5.17 -2.46 5.39
N PRO A 133 -4.40 -3.35 6.04
CA PRO A 133 -3.21 -2.96 6.76
C PRO A 133 -2.07 -2.54 5.81
N PHE A 134 -1.37 -1.45 6.15
CA PHE A 134 -0.25 -0.90 5.38
C PHE A 134 0.90 -1.92 5.24
N ASP A 135 1.05 -2.82 6.20
CA ASP A 135 2.07 -3.88 6.19
C ASP A 135 1.96 -4.76 4.92
N LEU A 136 0.74 -4.99 4.43
CA LEU A 136 0.49 -5.74 3.20
C LEU A 136 1.03 -5.00 1.96
N LEU A 137 0.99 -3.67 1.97
CA LEU A 137 1.54 -2.84 0.90
C LEU A 137 3.08 -2.80 0.94
N LEU A 138 3.68 -2.85 2.14
CA LEU A 138 5.14 -2.94 2.28
C LEU A 138 5.70 -4.26 1.74
N ASP A 139 4.95 -5.36 1.91
CA ASP A 139 5.41 -6.69 1.50
C ASP A 139 5.50 -6.84 -0.04
N ARG A 140 4.70 -6.07 -0.80
CA ARG A 140 4.83 -5.98 -2.26
C ARG A 140 6.19 -5.43 -2.70
N ARG A 141 6.76 -4.45 -1.99
CA ARG A 141 8.06 -3.85 -2.36
C ARG A 141 9.22 -4.82 -2.17
N LYS A 142 9.18 -5.70 -1.15
CA LYS A 142 10.25 -6.70 -0.91
C LYS A 142 10.39 -7.72 -2.04
N ARG A 143 9.27 -8.15 -2.65
CA ARG A 143 9.29 -9.09 -3.78
C ARG A 143 9.96 -8.53 -5.03
N PHE A 144 9.78 -7.24 -5.31
CA PHE A 144 10.45 -6.57 -6.44
C PHE A 144 11.98 -6.53 -6.27
N GLY A 145 12.48 -6.30 -5.06
CA GLY A 145 13.93 -6.32 -4.80
C GLY A 145 14.56 -7.70 -4.94
N HIS A 146 13.89 -8.74 -4.41
CA HIS A 146 14.41 -10.11 -4.48
C HIS A 146 14.37 -10.68 -5.91
N GLN A 147 13.38 -10.28 -6.71
CA GLN A 147 13.27 -10.71 -8.11
C GLN A 147 14.27 -10.01 -9.02
N LEU A 148 14.57 -8.72 -8.79
CA LEU A 148 15.62 -8.01 -9.52
C LEU A 148 17.02 -8.57 -9.20
N MET A 149 17.31 -8.90 -7.93
CA MET A 149 18.57 -9.55 -7.56
C MET A 149 18.67 -10.97 -8.15
N ALA A 150 17.60 -11.76 -8.09
CA ALA A 150 17.58 -13.10 -8.68
C ALA A 150 17.78 -13.08 -10.20
N SER A 151 17.15 -12.15 -10.92
CA SER A 151 17.35 -11.98 -12.37
C SER A 151 18.76 -11.53 -12.74
N LEU A 152 19.39 -10.67 -11.94
CA LEU A 152 20.79 -10.25 -12.11
C LEU A 152 21.78 -11.39 -11.85
N THR A 153 21.54 -12.25 -10.86
CA THR A 153 22.37 -13.44 -10.61
C THR A 153 22.25 -14.46 -11.74
N ILE A 154 21.04 -14.71 -12.25
CA ILE A 154 20.82 -15.62 -13.38
C ILE A 154 21.52 -15.09 -14.64
N THR A 155 21.41 -13.80 -14.94
CA THR A 155 22.09 -13.21 -16.11
C THR A 155 23.62 -13.21 -15.98
N LEU A 156 24.18 -12.94 -14.80
CA LEU A 156 25.63 -13.04 -14.57
C LEU A 156 26.15 -14.48 -14.66
N SER A 157 25.38 -15.47 -14.18
CA SER A 157 25.72 -16.89 -14.32
C SER A 157 25.68 -17.36 -15.77
N ILE A 158 24.69 -16.90 -16.55
CA ILE A 158 24.57 -17.23 -17.98
C ILE A 158 25.71 -16.58 -18.79
N GLN A 159 26.10 -15.35 -18.47
CA GLN A 159 27.21 -14.66 -19.13
C GLN A 159 28.55 -15.38 -18.89
N SER A 160 28.80 -15.87 -17.67
CA SER A 160 30.00 -16.64 -17.34
C SER A 160 30.06 -17.98 -18.08
N GLN A 161 28.94 -18.70 -18.23
CA GLN A 161 28.88 -19.94 -19.00
C GLN A 161 28.98 -19.73 -20.53
N ALA A 162 28.47 -18.61 -21.04
CA ALA A 162 28.65 -18.23 -22.44
C ALA A 162 30.13 -17.99 -22.79
N ASP A 163 30.87 -17.27 -21.94
CA ASP A 163 32.31 -17.01 -22.15
C ASP A 163 33.17 -18.28 -22.06
N ILE A 164 32.88 -19.19 -21.13
CA ILE A 164 33.59 -20.48 -21.03
C ILE A 164 33.34 -21.35 -22.29
N SER A 165 32.10 -21.37 -22.79
CA SER A 165 31.74 -22.13 -24.00
C SER A 165 32.30 -21.52 -25.30
N ALA A 166 32.46 -20.19 -25.35
CA ALA A 166 33.09 -19.49 -26.47
C ALA A 166 34.61 -19.71 -26.48
N TRP A 167 35.24 -19.72 -25.31
CA TRP A 167 36.67 -20.02 -25.17
C TRP A 167 37.00 -21.49 -25.50
N SER A 168 36.15 -22.43 -25.06
CA SER A 168 36.28 -23.86 -25.39
C SER A 168 36.15 -24.14 -26.90
N ARG A 169 35.29 -23.40 -27.63
CA ARG A 169 35.14 -23.52 -29.09
C ARG A 169 36.31 -22.92 -29.87
N LYS A 170 36.96 -21.87 -29.36
CA LYS A 170 38.20 -21.32 -29.95
C LYS A 170 39.38 -22.28 -29.82
N LEU A 171 39.47 -23.02 -28.72
CA LEU A 171 40.53 -24.01 -28.52
C LEU A 171 40.40 -25.25 -29.42
N THR A 172 39.17 -25.73 -29.67
CA THR A 172 38.95 -26.87 -30.58
C THR A 172 39.15 -26.50 -32.05
N LEU A 173 38.80 -25.28 -32.47
CA LEU A 173 39.08 -24.79 -33.83
C LEU A 173 40.57 -24.48 -34.06
N GLY A 174 41.31 -24.05 -33.03
CA GLY A 174 42.76 -23.85 -33.11
C GLY A 174 43.58 -25.16 -33.20
N SER A 175 42.99 -26.30 -32.84
CA SER A 175 43.63 -27.62 -32.95
C SER A 175 43.46 -28.28 -34.32
N LEU A 176 42.45 -27.88 -35.10
CA LEU A 176 42.21 -28.43 -36.45
C LEU A 176 43.04 -27.73 -37.54
N ASN A 177 43.55 -26.51 -37.29
CA ASN A 177 44.35 -25.76 -38.26
C ASN A 177 45.86 -26.07 -38.24
N LYS A 178 46.35 -26.92 -37.33
CA LYS A 178 47.78 -27.28 -37.25
C LYS A 178 48.15 -28.58 -37.98
N ASN A 179 47.15 -29.34 -38.45
CA ASN A 179 47.38 -30.61 -39.15
C ASN A 179 47.26 -30.49 -40.69
N ALA A 180 47.00 -29.29 -41.21
CA ALA A 180 46.86 -29.04 -42.65
C ALA A 180 48.10 -28.39 -43.31
N GLU A 181 49.14 -28.07 -42.54
CA GLU A 181 50.37 -27.42 -43.04
C GLU A 181 51.62 -28.34 -43.04
N HIS A 182 51.45 -29.65 -42.76
CA HIS A 182 52.53 -30.65 -42.84
C HIS A 182 52.14 -31.87 -43.69
N ALA A 183 51.58 -31.63 -44.87
CA ALA A 183 51.46 -32.64 -45.94
C ALA A 183 52.02 -32.06 -47.25
#